data_AF-A0A841HZX7-F1
#
_entry.id   AF-A0A841HZX7-F1
#
_cell.length_a   1.000
_cell.length_b   1.000
_cell.length_c   1.000
_cell.angle_alpha   90.00
_cell.angle_beta   90.00
_cell.angle_gamma   90.00
#
_symmetry.space_group_name_H-M   'P 1'
#
loop_
_entity.id
_entity.type
_entity.pdbx_description
1 polymer ?
#
loop_
_entity_poly.entity_id
_entity_poly.type
_entity_poly.pdbx_seq_one_letter_code
_entity_poly.pdbx_strand_id
1 'polypeptide(L)'
;MRIKADLPLSLTIRSGEVVAGHVLDWQGFEAIQTLDPSPESGEFRFDPESEDEVQFQMGFTHFLTEWARLYDEWTAVCEVIGSPSQAFASLVSAPSPYALFGDGKSVRALARSQNLPTLTVAQTAREGLRSGKLRRVERYAWLGLRIRHPLAPTQAVPPTNPNQTQPLSPPGLGLVRRGRFIAPPATPRDPLEEIPRFLDGGRNLNDLLILGFTVPQLRSYLIGAIQSGELRFDGAGWVLRDLLWEQAYAGG
;
A
#
# COMPACT_ATOMS: atom_id res chain seq x y z
N MET A 1 -5.25 -14.13 18.46
CA MET A 1 -4.60 -15.10 17.53
C MET A 1 -3.91 -14.32 16.43
N ARG A 2 -2.67 -14.65 16.07
CA ARG A 2 -1.96 -14.21 14.87
C ARG A 2 -1.88 -15.35 13.87
N ILE A 3 -2.12 -15.11 12.59
CA ILE A 3 -2.02 -16.13 11.55
C ILE A 3 -0.71 -15.91 10.78
N LYS A 4 0.07 -16.97 10.56
CA LYS A 4 1.29 -16.93 9.72
C LYS A 4 0.86 -17.09 8.28
N ALA A 5 0.49 -15.97 7.67
CA ALA A 5 0.34 -15.79 6.23
C ALA A 5 1.28 -14.67 5.79
N ASP A 6 1.42 -14.45 4.48
CA ASP A 6 2.17 -13.30 3.94
C ASP A 6 1.63 -11.95 4.46
N LEU A 7 0.40 -11.96 4.98
CA LEU A 7 -0.25 -10.87 5.71
C LEU A 7 -0.39 -11.20 7.21
N PRO A 8 0.07 -10.32 8.11
CA PRO A 8 -0.02 -10.52 9.56
C PRO A 8 -1.42 -10.22 10.08
N LEU A 9 -2.34 -11.18 9.93
CA LEU A 9 -3.69 -11.10 10.49
C LEU A 9 -3.67 -11.35 11.99
N SER A 10 -4.37 -10.48 12.73
CA SER A 10 -4.69 -10.69 14.14
C SER A 10 -6.20 -10.72 14.36
N LEU A 11 -6.69 -11.70 15.12
CA LEU A 11 -8.09 -11.81 15.54
C LEU A 11 -8.18 -11.78 17.08
N THR A 12 -9.16 -11.03 17.58
CA THR A 12 -9.54 -10.97 19.01
C THR A 12 -10.79 -11.82 19.22
N ILE A 13 -10.72 -12.73 20.21
CA ILE A 13 -11.80 -13.65 20.55
C ILE A 13 -12.24 -13.37 21.99
N ARG A 14 -13.54 -13.16 22.21
CA ARG A 14 -14.13 -12.95 23.54
C ARG A 14 -15.31 -13.90 23.69
N SER A 15 -15.31 -14.68 24.78
CA SER A 15 -16.38 -15.66 25.06
C SER A 15 -16.67 -16.65 23.91
N GLY A 16 -15.64 -17.03 23.15
CA GLY A 16 -15.77 -17.94 22.00
C GLY A 16 -16.21 -17.27 20.69
N GLU A 17 -16.39 -15.95 20.67
CA GLU A 17 -16.77 -15.18 19.47
C GLU A 17 -15.62 -14.31 18.97
N VAL A 18 -15.46 -14.20 17.66
CA VAL A 18 -14.51 -13.24 17.06
C VAL A 18 -15.14 -11.85 17.14
N VAL A 19 -14.53 -10.97 17.92
CA VAL A 19 -15.05 -9.63 18.21
C VAL A 19 -14.29 -8.52 17.49
N ALA A 20 -13.07 -8.78 17.05
CA ALA A 20 -12.28 -7.82 16.28
C ALA A 20 -11.24 -8.53 15.42
N GLY A 21 -10.76 -7.85 14.39
CA GLY A 21 -9.64 -8.34 13.61
C GLY A 21 -9.02 -7.27 12.73
N HIS A 22 -7.73 -7.44 12.47
CA HIS A 22 -6.94 -6.44 11.77
C HIS A 22 -5.75 -7.05 11.03
N VAL A 23 -5.35 -6.39 9.96
CA VAL A 23 -4.10 -6.61 9.23
C VAL A 23 -3.26 -5.36 9.42
N LEU A 24 -2.17 -5.47 10.17
CA LEU A 24 -1.39 -4.31 10.62
C LEU A 24 -2.32 -3.27 11.27
N ASP A 25 -2.49 -2.12 10.65
CA ASP A 25 -3.32 -1.00 11.08
C ASP A 25 -4.72 -0.99 10.43
N TRP A 26 -4.99 -1.86 9.44
CA TRP A 26 -6.28 -1.97 8.78
C TRP A 26 -7.21 -2.89 9.56
N GLN A 27 -8.32 -2.32 10.06
CA GLN A 27 -9.22 -2.98 11.01
C GLN A 27 -10.59 -3.32 10.41
N GLY A 28 -11.33 -4.16 11.11
CA GLY A 28 -12.70 -4.48 10.80
C GLY A 28 -12.85 -5.61 9.79
N PHE A 29 -14.09 -5.92 9.46
CA PHE A 29 -14.41 -7.13 8.68
C PHE A 29 -13.93 -7.01 7.24
N GLU A 30 -13.82 -5.78 6.75
CA GLU A 30 -13.23 -5.49 5.44
C GLU A 30 -11.76 -5.95 5.35
N ALA A 31 -10.99 -5.88 6.45
CA ALA A 31 -9.63 -6.39 6.46
C ALA A 31 -9.61 -7.92 6.41
N ILE A 32 -10.45 -8.54 7.24
CA ILE A 32 -10.52 -10.00 7.43
C ILE A 32 -11.00 -10.71 6.17
N GLN A 33 -12.08 -10.21 5.55
CA GLN A 33 -12.73 -10.86 4.40
C GLN A 33 -11.80 -11.03 3.19
N THR A 34 -10.67 -10.32 3.14
CA THR A 34 -9.72 -10.44 2.03
C THR A 34 -8.72 -11.57 2.22
N LEU A 35 -8.76 -12.28 3.34
CA LEU A 35 -7.80 -13.32 3.70
C LEU A 35 -8.45 -14.69 3.68
N ASP A 36 -7.64 -15.70 3.40
CA ASP A 36 -8.07 -17.09 3.44
C ASP A 36 -8.57 -17.46 4.85
N PRO A 37 -9.82 -17.93 5.00
CA PRO A 37 -10.35 -18.36 6.28
C PRO A 37 -9.73 -19.66 6.81
N SER A 38 -8.92 -20.38 6.02
CA SER A 38 -8.29 -21.66 6.36
C SER A 38 -6.75 -21.57 6.42
N PRO A 39 -6.17 -20.76 7.32
CA PRO A 39 -4.73 -20.64 7.40
C PRO A 39 -4.05 -21.93 7.89
N GLU A 40 -2.92 -22.27 7.26
CA GLU A 40 -2.15 -23.49 7.60
C GLU A 40 -1.40 -23.38 8.95
N SER A 41 -1.03 -22.16 9.38
CA SER A 41 -0.30 -21.96 10.64
C SER A 41 -0.55 -20.60 11.28
N GLY A 42 -0.29 -20.48 12.59
CA GLY A 42 -0.49 -19.26 13.36
C GLY A 42 0.08 -19.35 14.78
N GLU A 43 0.13 -18.20 15.45
CA GLU A 43 0.51 -18.06 16.86
C GLU A 43 -0.71 -17.64 17.69
N PHE A 44 -0.91 -18.30 18.83
CA PHE A 44 -2.01 -17.99 19.73
C PHE A 44 -1.47 -17.31 20.98
N ARG A 45 -2.06 -16.18 21.35
CA ARG A 45 -1.80 -15.46 22.60
C ARG A 45 -3.13 -15.21 23.29
N PHE A 46 -3.16 -15.48 24.60
CA PHE A 46 -4.26 -15.16 25.50
C PHE A 46 -3.86 -13.94 26.31
N ASP A 47 -4.70 -12.91 26.31
CA ASP A 47 -4.54 -11.74 27.17
C ASP A 47 -5.79 -11.64 28.06
N PRO A 48 -5.68 -11.74 29.40
CA PRO A 48 -6.83 -11.76 30.30
C PRO A 48 -7.53 -10.39 30.41
N GLU A 49 -6.86 -9.31 29.99
CA GLU A 49 -7.37 -7.93 30.04
C GLU A 49 -7.21 -7.29 28.65
N SER A 50 -8.24 -7.43 27.81
CA SER A 50 -8.33 -6.72 26.54
C SER A 50 -9.53 -5.78 26.61
N GLU A 51 -9.25 -4.48 26.75
CA GLU A 51 -10.21 -3.38 26.56
C GLU A 51 -10.50 -3.12 25.07
N ASP A 52 -10.13 -4.05 24.18
CA ASP A 52 -10.33 -3.88 22.75
C ASP A 52 -11.81 -3.63 22.45
N GLU A 53 -12.04 -2.63 21.63
CA GLU A 53 -13.36 -2.28 21.13
C GLU A 53 -13.93 -3.46 20.32
N VAL A 54 -15.17 -3.83 20.65
CA VAL A 54 -15.89 -4.87 19.92
C VAL A 54 -16.29 -4.31 18.56
N GLN A 55 -15.64 -4.80 17.50
CA GLN A 55 -15.90 -4.42 16.11
C GLN A 55 -17.02 -5.25 15.48
N PHE A 56 -17.20 -6.50 15.94
CA PHE A 56 -18.19 -7.43 15.40
C PHE A 56 -19.14 -7.92 16.49
N GLN A 57 -20.42 -7.99 16.15
CA GLN A 57 -21.46 -8.60 16.97
C GLN A 57 -22.10 -9.74 16.18
N MET A 58 -21.33 -10.81 15.99
CA MET A 58 -21.74 -11.97 15.20
C MET A 58 -21.38 -13.25 15.95
N GLY A 59 -22.31 -14.20 16.01
CA GLY A 59 -22.00 -15.54 16.49
C GLY A 59 -20.91 -16.20 15.62
N PHE A 60 -20.03 -16.99 16.25
CA PHE A 60 -18.84 -17.56 15.60
C PHE A 60 -19.12 -18.29 14.28
N THR A 61 -20.16 -19.13 14.23
CA THR A 61 -20.54 -19.85 13.02
C THR A 61 -20.96 -18.90 11.89
N HIS A 62 -21.76 -17.88 12.21
CA HIS A 62 -22.19 -16.89 11.24
C HIS A 62 -21.01 -16.07 10.72
N PHE A 63 -20.08 -15.70 11.61
CA PHE A 63 -18.85 -15.02 11.25
C PHE A 63 -18.00 -15.83 10.25
N LEU A 64 -17.75 -17.11 10.53
CA LEU A 64 -16.98 -17.96 9.63
C LEU A 64 -17.67 -18.15 8.27
N THR A 65 -18.99 -18.34 8.27
CA THR A 65 -19.75 -18.47 7.01
C THR A 65 -19.68 -17.20 6.17
N GLU A 66 -19.86 -16.03 6.77
CA GLU A 66 -19.77 -14.76 6.04
C GLU A 66 -18.34 -14.46 5.58
N TRP A 67 -17.33 -14.78 6.41
CA TRP A 67 -15.94 -14.62 6.00
C TRP A 67 -15.63 -15.48 4.77
N ALA A 68 -15.96 -16.79 4.79
CA ALA A 68 -15.73 -17.66 3.64
C ALA A 68 -16.44 -17.15 2.38
N ARG A 69 -17.72 -16.79 2.49
CA ARG A 69 -18.51 -16.26 1.37
C ARG A 69 -17.89 -15.00 0.78
N LEU A 70 -17.49 -14.05 1.62
CA LEU A 70 -16.92 -12.78 1.17
C LEU A 70 -15.49 -12.94 0.64
N TYR A 71 -14.72 -13.89 1.16
CA TYR A 71 -13.41 -14.23 0.63
C TYR A 71 -13.50 -14.81 -0.78
N ASP A 72 -14.41 -15.75 -1.02
CA ASP A 72 -14.68 -16.31 -2.35
C ASP A 72 -15.10 -15.20 -3.33
N GLU A 73 -16.00 -14.34 -2.87
CA GLU A 73 -16.49 -13.23 -3.66
C GLU A 73 -15.39 -12.20 -3.97
N TRP A 74 -14.56 -11.88 -2.99
CA TRP A 74 -13.41 -10.99 -3.13
C TRP A 74 -12.41 -11.53 -4.15
N THR A 75 -12.08 -12.82 -4.05
CA THR A 75 -11.20 -13.54 -4.98
C THR A 75 -11.75 -13.46 -6.40
N ALA A 76 -13.02 -13.85 -6.61
CA ALA A 76 -13.67 -13.81 -7.91
C ALA A 76 -13.79 -12.39 -8.50
N VAL A 77 -13.85 -11.36 -7.66
CA VAL A 77 -13.80 -9.96 -8.11
C VAL A 77 -12.39 -9.58 -8.54
N CYS A 78 -11.40 -9.87 -7.72
CA CYS A 78 -10.01 -9.48 -7.97
C CYS A 78 -9.38 -10.21 -9.16
N GLU A 79 -9.83 -11.43 -9.50
CA GLU A 79 -9.50 -12.09 -10.77
C GLU A 79 -9.88 -11.24 -12.00
N VAL A 80 -10.99 -10.51 -11.91
CA VAL A 80 -11.46 -9.65 -13.01
C VAL A 80 -10.91 -8.24 -12.89
N ILE A 81 -10.84 -7.64 -11.72
CA ILE A 81 -10.40 -6.24 -11.61
C ILE A 81 -8.88 -6.09 -11.52
N GLY A 82 -8.15 -7.19 -11.27
CA GLY A 82 -6.72 -7.19 -10.97
C GLY A 82 -6.47 -6.89 -9.50
N SER A 83 -6.76 -5.68 -9.04
CA SER A 83 -6.53 -5.25 -7.65
C SER A 83 -7.51 -4.13 -7.28
N PRO A 84 -7.93 -3.98 -6.01
CA PRO A 84 -8.69 -2.80 -5.57
C PRO A 84 -7.92 -1.48 -5.74
N SER A 85 -6.59 -1.55 -5.76
CA SER A 85 -5.73 -0.42 -6.06
C SER A 85 -5.74 -0.04 -7.54
N GLN A 86 -6.12 -0.95 -8.44
CA GLN A 86 -6.17 -0.71 -9.89
C GLN A 86 -7.07 0.47 -10.23
N ALA A 87 -6.56 1.41 -11.03
CA ALA A 87 -7.33 2.53 -11.58
C ALA A 87 -8.12 2.14 -12.82
N PHE A 88 -9.29 2.77 -12.98
CA PHE A 88 -10.18 2.57 -14.13
C PHE A 88 -10.59 3.89 -14.76
N ALA A 89 -10.62 3.92 -16.09
CA ALA A 89 -11.23 4.99 -16.86
C ALA A 89 -12.59 4.53 -17.40
N SER A 90 -13.61 5.34 -17.21
CA SER A 90 -14.93 5.13 -17.80
C SER A 90 -14.98 5.63 -19.24
N LEU A 91 -15.80 4.99 -20.05
CA LEU A 91 -16.19 5.58 -21.33
C LEU A 91 -16.95 6.90 -21.11
N VAL A 92 -16.80 7.85 -22.03
CA VAL A 92 -17.46 9.17 -21.96
C VAL A 92 -18.99 9.06 -21.84
N SER A 93 -19.59 8.04 -22.45
CA SER A 93 -21.03 7.77 -22.42
C SER A 93 -21.45 6.73 -21.38
N ALA A 94 -20.55 6.31 -20.48
CA ALA A 94 -20.89 5.35 -19.45
C ALA A 94 -21.91 5.96 -18.47
N PRO A 95 -23.00 5.25 -18.13
CA PRO A 95 -23.93 5.74 -17.11
C PRO A 95 -23.32 5.62 -15.72
N SER A 96 -23.96 6.25 -14.73
CA SER A 96 -23.77 5.89 -13.33
C SER A 96 -24.10 4.40 -13.12
N PRO A 97 -23.38 3.66 -12.28
CA PRO A 97 -22.28 4.11 -11.41
C PRO A 97 -20.89 4.17 -12.09
N TYR A 98 -20.74 3.67 -13.32
CA TYR A 98 -19.43 3.59 -14.00
C TYR A 98 -18.80 4.95 -14.26
N ALA A 99 -19.61 5.97 -14.58
CA ALA A 99 -19.15 7.35 -14.78
C ALA A 99 -18.36 7.91 -13.58
N LEU A 100 -18.60 7.41 -12.37
CA LEU A 100 -17.96 7.90 -11.15
C LEU A 100 -16.45 7.59 -11.10
N PHE A 101 -15.99 6.60 -11.87
CA PHE A 101 -14.57 6.29 -12.03
C PHE A 101 -13.82 7.37 -12.82
N GLY A 102 -14.52 8.13 -13.66
CA GLY A 102 -13.94 9.23 -14.43
C GLY A 102 -12.80 8.76 -15.32
N ASP A 103 -11.65 9.42 -15.24
CA ASP A 103 -10.47 9.16 -16.06
C ASP A 103 -9.39 8.32 -15.35
N GLY A 104 -9.65 7.79 -14.16
CA GLY A 104 -8.70 6.90 -13.51
C GLY A 104 -8.82 6.74 -12.00
N LYS A 105 -10.00 6.85 -11.39
CA LYS A 105 -10.12 6.47 -9.97
C LYS A 105 -9.92 4.96 -9.82
N SER A 106 -9.28 4.55 -8.73
CA SER A 106 -9.26 3.15 -8.31
C SER A 106 -10.52 2.78 -7.55
N VAL A 107 -10.74 1.48 -7.36
CA VAL A 107 -11.81 0.98 -6.47
C VAL A 107 -11.63 1.56 -5.07
N ARG A 108 -10.42 1.53 -4.50
CA ARG A 108 -10.10 2.14 -3.18
C ARG A 108 -10.42 3.63 -3.14
N ALA A 109 -9.99 4.39 -4.14
CA ALA A 109 -10.21 5.83 -4.18
C ALA A 109 -11.70 6.18 -4.30
N LEU A 110 -12.44 5.45 -5.14
CA LEU A 110 -13.86 5.66 -5.31
C LEU A 110 -14.65 5.27 -4.06
N ALA A 111 -14.38 4.09 -3.47
CA ALA A 111 -14.97 3.62 -2.22
C ALA A 111 -14.81 4.65 -1.10
N ARG A 112 -13.59 5.14 -0.89
CA ARG A 112 -13.31 6.21 0.08
C ARG A 112 -14.08 7.50 -0.23
N SER A 113 -14.09 7.94 -1.49
CA SER A 113 -14.73 9.21 -1.86
C SER A 113 -16.26 9.17 -1.80
N GLN A 114 -16.86 7.97 -1.88
CA GLN A 114 -18.31 7.78 -1.84
C GLN A 114 -18.79 7.21 -0.51
N ASN A 115 -17.87 6.94 0.42
CA ASN A 115 -18.14 6.24 1.68
C ASN A 115 -18.92 4.92 1.47
N LEU A 116 -18.47 4.14 0.48
CA LEU A 116 -19.05 2.84 0.14
C LEU A 116 -18.09 1.71 0.50
N PRO A 117 -18.59 0.50 0.83
CA PRO A 117 -17.73 -0.66 1.04
C PRO A 117 -16.86 -0.96 -0.19
N THR A 118 -15.58 -1.27 0.00
CA THR A 118 -14.65 -1.54 -1.11
C THR A 118 -15.17 -2.65 -2.00
N LEU A 119 -15.73 -3.72 -1.43
CA LEU A 119 -16.28 -4.84 -2.18
C LEU A 119 -17.42 -4.42 -3.13
N THR A 120 -18.33 -3.54 -2.68
CA THR A 120 -19.43 -3.02 -3.51
C THR A 120 -18.90 -2.26 -4.73
N VAL A 121 -17.89 -1.42 -4.52
CA VAL A 121 -17.24 -0.69 -5.62
C VAL A 121 -16.45 -1.63 -6.52
N ALA A 122 -15.82 -2.67 -5.96
CA ALA A 122 -15.08 -3.68 -6.70
C ALA A 122 -16.00 -4.51 -7.61
N GLN A 123 -17.18 -4.93 -7.12
CA GLN A 123 -18.22 -5.57 -7.93
C GLN A 123 -18.69 -4.67 -9.07
N THR A 124 -18.87 -3.38 -8.80
CA THR A 124 -19.22 -2.39 -9.82
C THR A 124 -18.13 -2.29 -10.89
N ALA A 125 -16.86 -2.25 -10.48
CA ALA A 125 -15.73 -2.24 -11.42
C ALA A 125 -15.67 -3.52 -12.27
N ARG A 126 -15.89 -4.69 -11.64
CA ARG A 126 -15.96 -5.99 -12.33
C ARG A 126 -17.01 -5.97 -13.44
N GLU A 127 -18.22 -5.54 -13.12
CA GLU A 127 -19.31 -5.47 -14.12
C GLU A 127 -19.01 -4.43 -15.20
N GLY A 128 -18.44 -3.28 -14.82
CA GLY A 128 -18.02 -2.25 -15.77
C GLY A 128 -16.96 -2.74 -16.76
N LEU A 129 -16.00 -3.57 -16.33
CA LEU A 129 -15.02 -4.19 -17.22
C LEU A 129 -15.67 -5.22 -18.15
N ARG A 130 -16.51 -6.12 -17.60
CA ARG A 130 -17.19 -7.17 -18.38
C ARG A 130 -18.12 -6.60 -19.44
N SER A 131 -18.80 -5.50 -19.13
CA SER A 131 -19.70 -4.78 -20.04
C SER A 131 -18.98 -3.78 -20.96
N GLY A 132 -17.65 -3.64 -20.86
CA GLY A 132 -16.86 -2.71 -21.66
C GLY A 132 -17.07 -1.23 -21.32
N LYS A 133 -17.73 -0.91 -20.21
CA LYS A 133 -17.96 0.47 -19.72
C LYS A 133 -16.75 1.08 -19.03
N LEU A 134 -15.85 0.23 -18.51
CA LEU A 134 -14.60 0.60 -17.89
C LEU A 134 -13.43 -0.03 -18.64
N ARG A 135 -12.27 0.65 -18.60
CA ARG A 135 -10.98 0.08 -18.99
C ARG A 135 -9.96 0.29 -17.87
N ARG A 136 -9.01 -0.64 -17.74
CA ARG A 136 -7.88 -0.48 -16.83
C ARG A 136 -6.98 0.66 -17.29
N VAL A 137 -6.36 1.33 -16.33
CA VAL A 137 -5.33 2.37 -16.54
C VAL A 137 -4.10 1.93 -15.75
N GLU A 138 -2.89 2.03 -16.30
CA GLU A 138 -1.65 1.66 -15.58
C GLU A 138 -1.32 2.61 -14.43
N ARG A 139 -2.15 2.57 -13.39
CA ARG A 139 -2.06 3.38 -12.19
C ARG A 139 -2.70 2.60 -11.04
N TYR A 140 -2.09 2.73 -9.87
CA TYR A 140 -2.52 2.08 -8.65
C TYR A 140 -2.74 3.10 -7.53
N ALA A 141 -3.67 2.83 -6.63
CA ALA A 141 -4.00 3.73 -5.51
C ALA A 141 -2.77 4.02 -4.64
N TRP A 142 -1.96 3.00 -4.40
CA TRP A 142 -0.75 3.11 -3.59
C TRP A 142 0.31 4.03 -4.22
N LEU A 143 0.32 4.27 -5.54
CA LEU A 143 1.22 5.24 -6.17
C LEU A 143 0.95 6.69 -5.72
N GLY A 144 -0.25 7.00 -5.23
CA GLY A 144 -0.59 8.32 -4.70
C GLY A 144 -0.09 8.58 -3.28
N LEU A 145 0.47 7.57 -2.61
CA LEU A 145 0.89 7.68 -1.21
C LEU A 145 2.16 8.53 -1.08
N ARG A 146 2.18 9.33 -0.01
CA ARG A 146 3.37 10.03 0.46
C ARG A 146 3.85 9.32 1.71
N ILE A 147 4.99 8.64 1.59
CA ILE A 147 5.52 7.80 2.66
C ILE A 147 6.82 8.43 3.15
N ARG A 148 6.97 8.52 4.47
CA ARG A 148 8.21 8.93 5.10
C ARG A 148 8.97 7.71 5.61
N HIS A 149 10.21 7.57 5.17
CA HIS A 149 11.13 6.53 5.58
C HIS A 149 12.15 7.09 6.58
N PRO A 150 12.54 6.36 7.65
CA PRO A 150 13.51 6.85 8.63
C PRO A 150 14.88 7.23 8.06
N LEU A 151 15.32 6.54 7.00
CA LEU A 151 16.59 6.83 6.29
C LEU A 151 16.50 7.99 5.29
N ALA A 152 15.30 8.50 5.00
CA ALA A 152 15.17 9.61 4.07
C ALA A 152 15.78 10.88 4.66
N PRO A 153 16.53 11.67 3.88
CA PRO A 153 17.03 12.95 4.36
C PRO A 153 15.83 13.80 4.79
N THR A 154 15.87 14.33 6.01
CA THR A 154 14.88 15.34 6.40
C THR A 154 15.09 16.54 5.50
N GLN A 155 14.10 16.90 4.66
CA GLN A 155 14.15 18.18 3.97
C GLN A 155 14.24 19.26 5.04
N ALA A 156 15.42 19.87 5.19
CA ALA A 156 15.56 21.06 6.00
C ALA A 156 14.69 22.12 5.34
N VAL A 157 13.63 22.55 6.02
CA VAL A 157 12.99 23.84 5.70
C VAL A 157 14.12 24.86 5.80
N PRO A 158 14.55 25.52 4.70
CA PRO A 158 15.62 26.49 4.80
C PRO A 158 15.12 27.60 5.74
N PRO A 159 15.90 28.02 6.76
CA PRO A 159 15.55 29.20 7.51
C PRO A 159 15.50 30.35 6.51
N THR A 160 14.30 30.90 6.29
CA THR A 160 14.15 32.15 5.55
C THR A 160 14.79 33.23 6.41
N ASN A 161 16.06 33.54 6.14
CA ASN A 161 16.72 34.67 6.76
C ASN A 161 17.26 35.60 5.66
N PRO A 162 16.62 36.75 5.40
CA PRO A 162 16.95 37.65 4.30
C PRO A 162 18.20 38.53 4.55
N ASN A 163 19.09 38.16 5.47
CA ASN A 163 20.26 38.99 5.78
C ASN A 163 21.47 38.14 6.22
N GLN A 164 22.24 37.67 5.25
CA GLN A 164 23.65 37.33 5.48
C GLN A 164 24.50 37.84 4.31
N THR A 165 25.10 39.00 4.54
CA THR A 165 26.18 39.59 3.76
C THR A 165 27.43 38.71 3.92
N GLN A 166 27.90 38.08 2.84
CA GLN A 166 29.18 37.38 2.81
C GLN A 166 30.34 38.37 2.94
N PRO A 167 31.36 38.12 3.80
CA PRO A 167 32.65 38.77 3.65
C PRO A 167 33.56 37.98 2.69
N LEU A 168 34.21 38.73 1.79
CA LEU A 168 35.21 38.26 0.83
C LEU A 168 36.42 37.63 1.53
N SER A 169 36.90 36.49 1.02
CA SER A 169 38.23 35.94 1.35
C SER A 169 39.22 36.14 0.18
N PRO A 170 40.52 36.40 0.45
CA PRO A 170 41.52 36.78 -0.56
C PRO A 170 42.20 35.56 -1.24
N PRO A 171 42.99 35.76 -2.32
CA PRO A 171 43.53 34.67 -3.12
C PRO A 171 44.86 34.15 -2.55
N GLY A 172 45.02 32.83 -2.52
CA GLY A 172 46.26 32.16 -2.12
C GLY A 172 46.48 30.88 -2.91
N LEU A 173 47.46 30.91 -3.81
CA LEU A 173 47.98 29.80 -4.60
C LEU A 173 48.60 28.71 -3.71
N GLY A 174 48.35 27.44 -4.05
CA GLY A 174 48.97 26.28 -3.42
C GLY A 174 48.73 25.00 -4.21
N LEU A 175 49.53 24.81 -5.26
CA LEU A 175 49.58 23.63 -6.12
C LEU A 175 50.08 22.40 -5.33
N VAL A 176 49.28 21.34 -5.17
CA VAL A 176 49.77 20.02 -4.75
C VAL A 176 49.19 18.92 -5.64
N ARG A 177 50.11 18.06 -6.11
CA ARG A 177 49.97 17.03 -7.14
C ARG A 177 48.81 16.04 -6.91
N ARG A 178 48.06 15.80 -8.00
CA ARG A 178 47.05 14.74 -8.14
C ARG A 178 47.69 13.35 -8.13
N GLY A 179 47.55 12.62 -7.04
CA GLY A 179 47.50 11.17 -7.07
C GLY A 179 46.11 10.75 -7.58
N ARG A 180 46.06 10.13 -8.76
CA ARG A 180 44.81 9.66 -9.37
C ARG A 180 44.37 8.39 -8.63
N PHE A 181 43.67 8.56 -7.50
CA PHE A 181 42.87 7.47 -6.94
C PHE A 181 41.74 7.21 -7.93
N ILE A 182 41.89 6.17 -8.75
CA ILE A 182 40.74 5.62 -9.48
C ILE A 182 39.92 4.93 -8.39
N ALA A 183 38.87 5.61 -7.92
CA ALA A 183 37.85 4.95 -7.13
C ALA A 183 37.39 3.72 -7.93
N PRO A 184 37.23 2.54 -7.30
CA PRO A 184 36.66 1.39 -8.00
C PRO A 184 35.34 1.83 -8.66
N PRO A 185 34.98 1.30 -9.84
CA PRO A 185 33.68 1.60 -10.43
C PRO A 185 32.64 1.32 -9.36
N ALA A 186 31.80 2.32 -9.05
CA ALA A 186 30.71 2.14 -8.12
C ALA A 186 29.95 0.90 -8.57
N THR A 187 29.94 -0.15 -7.74
CA THR A 187 29.08 -1.31 -7.96
C THR A 187 27.70 -0.74 -8.26
N PRO A 188 27.01 -1.13 -9.35
CA PRO A 188 25.66 -0.67 -9.59
C PRO A 188 24.86 -0.97 -8.32
N ARG A 189 24.48 0.08 -7.59
CA ARG A 189 23.67 -0.06 -6.39
C ARG A 189 22.38 -0.73 -6.82
N ASP A 190 21.94 -1.70 -6.03
CA ASP A 190 20.62 -2.28 -6.23
C ASP A 190 19.60 -1.12 -6.22
N PRO A 191 18.81 -0.92 -7.28
CA PRO A 191 17.80 0.12 -7.32
C PRO A 191 16.87 0.10 -6.09
N LEU A 192 16.65 -1.07 -5.49
CA LEU A 192 15.84 -1.20 -4.27
C LEU A 192 16.48 -0.52 -3.06
N GLU A 193 17.81 -0.47 -2.96
CA GLU A 193 18.53 0.22 -1.88
C GLU A 193 18.43 1.75 -1.96
N GLU A 194 18.09 2.28 -3.13
CA GLU A 194 17.99 3.73 -3.33
C GLU A 194 16.60 4.29 -2.97
N ILE A 195 15.54 3.49 -3.13
CA ILE A 195 14.15 3.88 -2.86
C ILE A 195 13.97 4.54 -1.49
N PRO A 196 14.49 4.00 -0.36
CA PRO A 196 14.36 4.62 0.97
C PRO A 196 14.76 6.10 1.03
N ARG A 197 15.74 6.52 0.21
CA ARG A 197 16.28 7.88 0.22
C ARG A 197 15.31 8.91 -0.39
N PHE A 198 14.36 8.44 -1.20
CA PHE A 198 13.38 9.27 -1.89
C PHE A 198 12.02 9.34 -1.18
N LEU A 199 11.83 8.53 -0.13
CA LEU A 199 10.62 8.49 0.68
C LEU A 199 10.69 9.52 1.82
N ASP A 200 10.72 10.81 1.51
CA ASP A 200 10.82 11.89 2.50
C ASP A 200 9.46 12.37 3.05
N GLY A 201 8.35 11.81 2.53
CA GLY A 201 6.98 12.22 2.85
C GLY A 201 6.49 13.46 2.09
N GLY A 202 7.34 14.14 1.33
CA GLY A 202 6.95 15.28 0.49
C GLY A 202 6.47 14.85 -0.90
N ARG A 203 7.13 13.84 -1.47
CA ARG A 203 6.81 13.26 -2.79
C ARG A 203 5.86 12.09 -2.69
N ASN A 204 5.03 11.91 -3.72
CA ASN A 204 4.24 10.69 -3.84
C ASN A 204 5.07 9.60 -4.54
N LEU A 205 4.64 8.33 -4.44
CA LEU A 205 5.32 7.22 -5.08
C LEU A 205 5.28 7.27 -6.62
N ASN A 206 4.29 7.95 -7.23
CA ASN A 206 4.26 8.20 -8.66
C ASN A 206 5.44 9.08 -9.13
N ASP A 207 5.92 10.02 -8.30
CA ASP A 207 7.08 10.85 -8.61
C ASP A 207 8.36 10.01 -8.77
N LEU A 208 8.45 8.86 -8.09
CA LEU A 208 9.57 7.92 -8.23
C LEU A 208 9.58 7.24 -9.60
N LEU A 209 8.42 7.09 -10.25
CA LEU A 209 8.37 6.56 -11.63
C LEU A 209 9.06 7.52 -12.61
N ILE A 210 8.91 8.83 -12.39
CA ILE A 210 9.58 9.87 -13.19
C ILE A 210 11.10 9.83 -12.99
N LEU A 211 11.56 9.39 -11.81
CA LEU A 211 12.98 9.22 -11.48
C LEU A 211 13.58 7.92 -12.05
N GLY A 212 12.79 7.11 -12.77
CA GLY A 212 13.26 5.89 -13.43
C GLY A 212 13.01 4.60 -12.65
N PHE A 213 12.37 4.66 -11.48
CA PHE A 213 11.89 3.46 -10.81
C PHE A 213 10.68 2.86 -11.54
N THR A 214 10.55 1.55 -11.49
CA THR A 214 9.44 0.83 -12.13
C THR A 214 8.41 0.38 -11.10
N VAL A 215 7.17 0.16 -11.54
CA VAL A 215 6.11 -0.37 -10.68
C VAL A 215 6.51 -1.70 -10.01
N PRO A 216 7.12 -2.68 -10.69
CA PRO A 216 7.60 -3.90 -10.04
C PRO A 216 8.65 -3.66 -8.95
N GLN A 217 9.59 -2.72 -9.17
CA GLN A 217 10.60 -2.37 -8.16
C GLN A 217 9.95 -1.74 -6.92
N LEU A 218 9.07 -0.74 -7.11
CA LEU A 218 8.36 -0.11 -6.00
C LEU A 218 7.50 -1.13 -5.24
N ARG A 219 6.79 -2.02 -5.95
CA ARG A 219 5.99 -3.09 -5.33
C ARG A 219 6.86 -4.02 -4.49
N SER A 220 7.96 -4.53 -5.05
CA SER A 220 8.86 -5.44 -4.35
C SER A 220 9.47 -4.79 -3.10
N TYR A 221 9.91 -3.53 -3.21
CA TYR A 221 10.41 -2.78 -2.06
C TYR A 221 9.35 -2.60 -0.98
N LEU A 222 8.14 -2.15 -1.33
CA LEU A 222 7.08 -1.88 -0.36
C LEU A 222 6.65 -3.14 0.38
N ILE A 223 6.53 -4.28 -0.32
CA ILE A 223 6.18 -5.56 0.32
C ILE A 223 7.24 -5.92 1.37
N GLY A 224 8.51 -5.93 0.98
CA GLY A 224 9.61 -6.27 1.89
C GLY A 224 9.71 -5.31 3.08
N ALA A 225 9.64 -4.00 2.84
CA ALA A 225 9.79 -2.99 3.88
C ALA A 225 8.60 -2.96 4.87
N ILE A 226 7.37 -3.19 4.39
CA ILE A 226 6.19 -3.29 5.27
C ILE A 226 6.26 -4.58 6.10
N GLN A 227 6.55 -5.72 5.48
CA GLN A 227 6.65 -7.01 6.19
C GLN A 227 7.76 -7.01 7.23
N SER A 228 8.91 -6.39 6.94
CA SER A 228 10.09 -6.41 7.82
C SER A 228 9.94 -5.59 9.10
N GLY A 229 9.12 -4.54 9.11
CA GLY A 229 9.21 -3.54 10.19
C GLY A 229 9.65 -2.17 9.73
N GLU A 230 10.43 -2.12 8.66
CA GLU A 230 11.17 -0.94 8.21
C GLU A 230 10.23 0.23 7.87
N LEU A 231 9.08 -0.10 7.26
CA LEU A 231 8.10 0.88 6.83
C LEU A 231 6.80 0.74 7.62
N ARG A 232 6.37 1.85 8.23
CA ARG A 232 5.12 1.96 9.01
C ARG A 232 4.44 3.27 8.65
N PHE A 233 3.19 3.19 8.21
CA PHE A 233 2.37 4.34 7.84
C PHE A 233 0.89 3.96 7.88
N ASP A 234 0.02 4.97 7.99
CA ASP A 234 -1.42 4.79 7.96
C ASP A 234 -1.89 4.23 6.60
N GLY A 235 -2.56 3.10 6.64
CA GLY A 235 -2.99 2.30 5.51
C GLY A 235 -2.04 1.17 5.10
N ALA A 236 -0.97 0.88 5.85
CA ALA A 236 -0.01 -0.16 5.48
C ALA A 236 -0.66 -1.54 5.31
N GLY A 237 -1.66 -1.88 6.12
CA GLY A 237 -2.39 -3.15 6.04
C GLY A 237 -3.09 -3.39 4.70
N TRP A 238 -3.88 -2.40 4.25
CA TRP A 238 -4.58 -2.54 2.97
C TRP A 238 -3.63 -2.45 1.78
N VAL A 239 -2.57 -1.64 1.89
CA VAL A 239 -1.52 -1.55 0.86
C VAL A 239 -0.81 -2.88 0.71
N LEU A 240 -0.35 -3.49 1.80
CA LEU A 240 0.29 -4.80 1.76
C LEU A 240 -0.62 -5.85 1.12
N ARG A 241 -1.92 -5.84 1.45
CA ARG A 241 -2.90 -6.78 0.89
C ARG A 241 -3.02 -6.65 -0.62
N ASP A 242 -3.14 -5.42 -1.13
CA ASP A 242 -3.26 -5.14 -2.56
C ASP A 242 -1.95 -5.48 -3.29
N LEU A 243 -0.79 -5.13 -2.71
CA LEU A 243 0.52 -5.41 -3.29
C LEU A 243 0.83 -6.91 -3.42
N LEU A 244 0.53 -7.71 -2.39
CA LEU A 244 0.72 -9.16 -2.43
C LEU A 244 -0.18 -9.83 -3.47
N TRP A 245 -1.41 -9.33 -3.63
CA TRP A 245 -2.28 -9.79 -4.70
C TRP A 245 -1.71 -9.45 -6.07
N GLU A 246 -1.32 -8.19 -6.27
CA GLU A 246 -0.70 -7.77 -7.51
C GLU A 246 0.56 -8.57 -7.80
N GLN A 247 1.37 -8.94 -6.81
CA GLN A 247 2.54 -9.80 -7.03
C GLN A 247 2.15 -11.22 -7.45
N ALA A 248 1.13 -11.81 -6.82
CA ALA A 248 0.68 -13.17 -7.15
C ALA A 248 0.08 -13.26 -8.56
N TYR A 249 -0.58 -12.20 -9.04
CA TYR A 249 -1.33 -12.20 -10.30
C TYR A 249 -0.70 -11.37 -11.43
N ALA A 250 0.31 -10.52 -11.18
CA ALA A 250 1.04 -9.78 -12.23
C ALA A 250 2.05 -10.64 -13.02
N GLY A 251 2.10 -11.95 -12.76
CA GLY A 251 2.90 -12.92 -13.51
C GLY A 251 2.21 -13.57 -14.71
N GLY A 252 1.06 -13.05 -15.16
CA GLY A 252 0.28 -13.56 -16.30
C GLY A 252 0.42 -12.72 -17.56
#